data_AF-A0A7J3VNX8-F1
#
_entry.id   AF-A0A7J3VNX8-F1
#
_cell.length_a   1.000
_cell.length_b   1.000
_cell.length_c   1.000
_cell.angle_alpha   90.00
_cell.angle_beta   90.00
_cell.angle_gamma   90.00
#
_symmetry.space_group_name_H-M   'P 1'
#
loop_
_entity.id
_entity.type
_entity.pdbx_description
1 polymer ?
#
loop_
_entity_poly.entity_id
_entity_poly.type
_entity_poly.pdbx_seq_one_letter_code
_entity_poly.pdbx_strand_id
1 'polypeptide(L)' 'MKRVRIRSSDELINMSSDELMEYLRDYDGIVKQNDRIEVIHLKHGIKVLYYHKNENKPYKIQVYMKKANNYSLE' A
#
# COMPACT_ATOMS: atom_id res chain seq x y z
N MET A 1 4.65 -19.10 -10.33
CA MET A 1 3.86 -18.16 -9.50
C MET A 1 4.71 -17.79 -8.29
N LYS A 2 5.33 -16.60 -8.28
CA LYS A 2 6.08 -16.13 -7.12
C LYS A 2 5.08 -15.95 -5.97
N ARG A 3 5.26 -16.69 -4.88
CA ARG A 3 4.49 -16.50 -3.65
C ARG A 3 4.92 -15.16 -3.07
N VAL A 4 4.17 -14.10 -3.36
CA VAL A 4 4.43 -12.79 -2.75
C VAL A 4 4.17 -12.94 -1.26
N ARG A 5 5.22 -12.84 -0.45
CA ARG A 5 5.11 -12.96 1.00
C ARG A 5 4.24 -11.79 1.48
N ILE A 6 3.11 -12.07 2.14
CA ILE A 6 2.27 -11.04 2.76
C ILE A 6 3.16 -10.35 3.82
N ARG A 7 3.60 -9.12 3.55
CA ARG A 7 4.44 -8.36 4.47
C ARG A 7 3.58 -7.65 5.50
N SER A 8 4.11 -7.50 6.70
CA SER A 8 3.38 -6.85 7.79
C SER A 8 3.17 -5.37 7.48
N SER A 9 2.09 -4.77 7.99
CA SER A 9 1.83 -3.33 7.81
C SER A 9 3.02 -2.48 8.25
N ASP A 10 3.70 -2.84 9.35
CA ASP A 10 4.92 -2.19 9.81
C ASP A 10 6.09 -2.27 8.82
N GLU A 11 6.25 -3.38 8.10
CA GLU A 11 7.28 -3.47 7.05
C GLU A 11 6.93 -2.55 5.88
N LEU A 12 5.66 -2.55 5.44
CA LEU A 12 5.20 -1.73 4.31
C LEU A 12 5.35 -0.23 4.58
N ILE A 13 5.17 0.19 5.83
CA ILE A 13 5.26 1.61 6.22
C ILE A 13 6.72 2.07 6.31
N ASN A 14 7.65 1.17 6.61
CA ASN A 14 9.08 1.49 6.68
C ASN A 14 9.81 1.29 5.34
N MET A 15 9.11 0.86 4.28
CA MET A 15 9.67 0.74 2.94
C MET A 15 9.84 2.09 2.24
N SER A 16 10.80 2.11 1.33
CA SER A 16 10.91 3.18 0.33
C SER A 16 9.71 3.15 -0.62
N SER A 17 9.32 4.31 -1.16
CA SER A 17 8.18 4.41 -2.07
C SER A 17 8.32 3.50 -3.31
N ASP A 18 9.55 3.33 -3.83
CA ASP A 18 9.86 2.41 -4.93
C ASP A 18 9.62 0.94 -4.58
N GLU A 19 10.17 0.47 -3.45
CA GLU A 19 9.97 -0.91 -2.97
C GLU A 19 8.50 -1.22 -2.70
N LEU A 20 7.78 -0.24 -2.14
CA LEU A 20 6.36 -0.36 -1.89
C LEU A 20 5.57 -0.43 -3.20
N MET A 21 5.92 0.39 -4.20
CA MET A 21 5.29 0.31 -5.53
C MET A 21 5.53 -1.04 -6.21
N GLU A 22 6.76 -1.56 -6.17
CA GLU A 22 7.06 -2.89 -6.71
C GLU A 22 6.28 -3.98 -5.99
N TYR A 23 6.24 -3.93 -4.65
CA TYR A 23 5.44 -4.84 -3.85
C TYR A 23 3.97 -4.78 -4.23
N LEU A 24 3.37 -3.59 -4.32
CA LEU A 24 1.94 -3.43 -4.65
C LEU A 24 1.61 -3.92 -6.05
N ARG A 25 2.50 -3.71 -7.03
CA ARG A 25 2.32 -4.23 -8.40
C ARG A 25 2.40 -5.75 -8.47
N ASP A 26 3.34 -6.36 -7.74
CA ASP A 26 3.52 -7.82 -7.72
C ASP A 26 2.46 -8.52 -6.86
N TYR A 27 2.08 -7.91 -5.72
CA TYR A 27 1.14 -8.45 -4.74
C TYR A 27 -0.31 -8.38 -5.21
N ASP A 28 -0.74 -7.20 -5.69
CA ASP A 28 -2.16 -7.00 -5.88
C ASP A 28 -2.64 -7.73 -7.14
N GLY A 29 -1.80 -8.00 -8.15
CA GLY A 29 -2.13 -8.75 -9.39
C GLY A 29 -3.30 -8.19 -10.22
N ILE A 30 -4.01 -7.23 -9.65
CA ILE A 30 -5.25 -6.56 -10.05
C ILE A 30 -4.92 -5.22 -10.67
N VAL A 31 -3.78 -4.61 -10.30
CA VAL A 31 -3.27 -3.39 -10.93
C VAL A 31 -2.95 -3.72 -12.38
N LYS A 32 -3.80 -3.28 -13.30
CA LYS A 32 -3.50 -3.42 -14.71
C LYS A 32 -2.29 -2.56 -15.02
N GLN A 33 -1.50 -2.94 -16.01
CA GLN A 33 -0.26 -2.24 -16.40
C GLN A 33 -0.46 -0.73 -16.69
N ASN A 34 -1.70 -0.32 -16.97
CA ASN A 34 -2.11 1.05 -17.27
C ASN A 34 -2.75 1.79 -16.08
N ASP A 35 -2.97 1.14 -14.95
CA ASP A 35 -3.53 1.77 -13.76
C ASP A 35 -2.45 2.60 -13.05
N ARG A 36 -2.84 3.76 -12.53
CA ARG A 36 -1.94 4.64 -11.78
C ARG A 36 -2.10 4.35 -10.29
N ILE A 37 -0.98 4.16 -9.61
CA ILE A 37 -0.94 4.05 -8.15
C ILE A 37 -0.36 5.33 -7.59
N GLU A 38 -1.00 5.89 -6.57
CA GLU A 38 -0.48 7.00 -5.80
C GLU A 38 -0.30 6.57 -4.34
N VAL A 39 0.91 6.76 -3.81
CA VAL A 39 1.25 6.44 -2.42
C VAL A 39 1.39 7.74 -1.65
N ILE A 40 0.57 7.90 -0.62
CA ILE A 40 0.59 9.01 0.30
C ILE A 40 1.15 8.52 1.63
N HIS A 41 2.34 9.00 1.99
CA HIS A 41 2.94 8.73 3.29
C HIS A 41 2.24 9.58 4.36
N LEU A 42 1.75 8.93 5.41
CA LEU A 42 1.10 9.54 6.56
C LEU A 42 2.00 9.39 7.79
N LYS A 43 1.79 10.22 8.82
CA LYS A 43 2.57 10.18 10.07
C LYS A 43 2.62 8.80 10.74
N HIS A 44 1.54 8.03 10.63
CA HIS A 44 1.39 6.72 11.28
C HIS A 44 1.07 5.60 10.29
N GLY A 45 1.30 5.80 9.00
CA GLY A 45 0.93 4.81 8.00
C GLY A 45 1.18 5.26 6.58
N ILE A 46 0.66 4.49 5.65
CA ILE A 46 0.67 4.79 4.23
C ILE A 46 -0.74 4.62 3.69
N LYS A 47 -1.11 5.47 2.75
CA LYS A 47 -2.37 5.39 2.01
C LYS A 47 -2.06 5.21 0.54
N VAL A 48 -2.59 4.15 -0.03
CA VAL A 48 -2.42 3.78 -1.43
C VAL A 48 -3.74 4.00 -2.15
N LEU A 49 -3.69 4.76 -3.24
CA LEU A 49 -4.82 5.09 -4.09
C LEU A 49 -4.59 4.47 -5.46
N TYR A 50 -5.59 3.73 -5.96
CA TYR A 50 -5.53 3.09 -7.27
C TYR A 50 -6.51 3.77 -8.20
N TYR A 51 -6.02 4.18 -9.37
CA TYR A 51 -6.78 4.89 -10.39
C TYR A 51 -6.76 4.11 -11.69
N HIS A 52 -7.89 4.08 -12.41
CA HIS A 52 -7.87 3.64 -13.79
C HIS A 52 -7.18 4.67 -14.68
N LYS A 53 -6.67 4.20 -15.83
CA LYS A 53 -6.07 5.07 -16.83
C LYS A 53 -7.01 6.22 -17.18
N ASN A 54 -6.53 7.45 -17.03
CA ASN A 54 -7.27 8.70 -17.29
C ASN A 54 -8.40 9.03 -16.31
N GLU A 55 -8.54 8.32 -15.19
CA GLU A 55 -9.48 8.70 -14.14
C GLU A 55 -8.79 9.46 -13.00
N ASN A 56 -9.41 10.57 -12.58
CA ASN A 56 -8.99 11.32 -11.39
C ASN A 56 -9.64 10.80 -10.10
N LYS A 57 -10.54 9.83 -10.20
CA LYS A 57 -11.19 9.22 -9.05
C LYS A 57 -10.55 7.85 -8.79
N PRO A 58 -10.08 7.57 -7.57
CA PRO A 58 -9.55 6.26 -7.25
C PRO A 58 -10.69 5.25 -7.17
N TYR A 59 -10.51 4.09 -7.81
CA TYR A 59 -11.48 2.97 -7.74
C TYR A 59 -11.25 2.11 -6.50
N LYS A 60 -10.02 2.11 -5.96
CA LYS A 60 -9.64 1.38 -4.74
C LYS A 60 -8.76 2.27 -3.87
N ILE A 61 -8.99 2.19 -2.56
CA ILE A 61 -8.21 2.88 -1.54
C ILE A 61 -7.78 1.83 -0.52
N GLN A 62 -6.49 1.77 -0.23
CA GLN A 62 -5.93 0.86 0.75
C GLN A 62 -5.07 1.64 1.73
N VAL A 63 -5.31 1.42 3.03
CA VAL A 63 -4.59 2.12 4.08
C VAL A 63 -3.87 1.07 4.92
N TYR A 64 -2.57 1.25 5.08
CA TYR A 64 -1.77 0.47 6.01
C TYR A 64 -1.37 1.39 7.14
N MET A 65 -1.92 1.15 8.32
CA MET A 65 -1.54 1.87 9.53
C MET A 65 -0.52 1.04 10.29
N LYS A 66 0.39 1.71 11.00
CA LYS A 66 1.21 1.04 12.01
C LYS A 66 0.22 0.42 12.98
N LYS A 67 0.48 -0.81 13.43
CA LYS A 67 -0.26 -1.31 14.57
C LYS A 67 -0.08 -0.25 15.67
N ALA A 68 -1.18 0.35 16.11
CA ALA A 68 -1.16 1.01 17.39
C ALA A 68 -0.73 -0.11 18.34
N ASN A 69 0.52 -0.05 18.83
CA ASN A 69 0.82 -0.75 20.05
C ASN A 69 -0.24 -0.23 21.01
N ASN A 70 -1.23 -1.08 21.31
CA ASN A 70 -1.92 -1.00 22.57
C ASN A 70 -0.79 -1.03 23.60
N TYR A 71 -0.34 0.15 23.99
CA TYR A 71 0.04 0.35 25.37
C TYR A 71 -1.17 -0.18 26.13
N SER A 72 -0.98 -1.35 26.72
CA SER A 72 -1.85 -1.89 27.74
C SER A 72 -2.29 -0.70 28.60
N LEU A 73 -3.59 -0.44 28.67
CA LEU A 73 -4.10 0.31 29.82
C LEU A 73 -3.76 -0.56 31.03
N GLU A 74 -2.69 -0.16 31.73
CA GLU A 74 -2.46 -0.52 33.12
C GLU A 74 -3.66 -0.08 33.99
#